data_AF-G9NPV9-F1
#
_entry.id   AF-G9NPV9-F1
#
_cell.length_a   1.000
_cell.length_b   1.000
_cell.length_c   1.000
_cell.angle_alpha   90.00
_cell.angle_beta   90.00
_cell.angle_gamma   90.00
#
_symmetry.space_group_name_H-M   'P 1'
#
loop_
_entity.id
_entity.type
_entity.pdbx_description
1 polymer ?
#
loop_
_entity_poly.entity_id
_entity_poly.type
_entity_poly.pdbx_seq_one_letter_code
_entity_poly.pdbx_strand_id
1 'polypeptide(L)'
;MDLLAAAQSMLILLIILFFGIGHSPALAHPIDAQLLIDMWNVKRSLASTGLFLEQESNHTLPSWKEWAVVSAKRRTILGLHHLEWAWSLRYGYPILTCFELGPFPAPAARHLWQNGHEKEWECLYKDWLRQWADGSYKMAELFRVNASKESDALDPRSELWLAEADEFGMMLMAEDMFLYAEFSSLKLTMM
;
A
#
# COMPACT_ATOMS: atom_id res chain seq x y z
N MET A 1 -10.59 11.71 12.63
CA MET A 1 -9.12 11.86 12.62
C MET A 1 -8.48 10.95 13.65
N ASP A 2 -9.05 10.85 14.85
CA ASP A 2 -8.52 10.04 15.96
C ASP A 2 -8.29 8.57 15.61
N LEU A 3 -9.23 7.93 14.91
CA LEU A 3 -9.07 6.53 14.47
C LEU A 3 -7.89 6.34 13.51
N LEU A 4 -7.65 7.29 12.60
CA LEU A 4 -6.51 7.25 11.69
C LEU A 4 -5.19 7.40 12.46
N ALA A 5 -5.12 8.36 13.39
CA ALA A 5 -3.95 8.56 14.24
C ALA A 5 -3.68 7.35 15.15
N ALA A 6 -4.73 6.74 15.70
CA ALA A 6 -4.62 5.52 16.49
C ALA A 6 -4.11 4.34 15.64
N ALA A 7 -4.62 4.17 14.41
CA ALA A 7 -4.16 3.13 13.50
C ALA A 7 -2.69 3.34 13.07
N GLN A 8 -2.28 4.58 12.80
CA GLN A 8 -0.89 4.92 12.50
C GLN A 8 0.04 4.65 13.69
N SER A 9 -0.40 5.00 14.90
CA SER A 9 0.35 4.71 16.13
C SER A 9 0.46 3.20 16.36
N MET A 10 -0.63 2.44 16.16
CA MET A 10 -0.65 0.99 16.25
C MET A 10 0.33 0.36 15.25
N LEU A 11 0.36 0.82 13.99
CA LEU A 11 1.31 0.36 12.98
C LEU A 11 2.75 0.49 13.47
N ILE A 12 3.14 1.66 13.97
CA ILE A 12 4.49 1.91 14.47
C ILE A 12 4.81 1.00 15.67
N LEU A 13 3.88 0.87 16.62
CA LEU A 13 4.07 0.03 17.80
C LEU A 13 4.21 -1.45 17.42
N LEU A 14 3.40 -1.95 16.49
CA LEU A 14 3.49 -3.32 16.00
C LEU A 14 4.81 -3.57 15.26
N ILE A 15 5.31 -2.61 14.47
CA ILE A 15 6.64 -2.72 13.83
C ILE A 15 7.71 -2.90 14.90
N ILE A 16 7.69 -2.09 15.96
CA ILE A 16 8.65 -2.20 17.06
C ILE A 16 8.49 -3.53 17.81
N LEU A 17 7.26 -3.98 18.07
CA LEU A 17 7.01 -5.22 18.80
C LEU A 17 7.42 -6.47 18.02
N PHE A 18 7.13 -6.51 16.71
CA PHE A 18 7.42 -7.68 15.88
C PHE A 18 8.85 -7.71 15.32
N PHE A 19 9.48 -6.54 15.11
CA PHE A 19 10.78 -6.43 14.42
C PHE A 19 11.84 -5.60 15.16
N GLY A 20 11.53 -5.06 16.35
CA GLY A 20 12.43 -4.20 17.11
C GLY A 20 13.69 -4.88 17.70
N ILE A 21 14.62 -4.05 18.15
CA ILE A 21 15.98 -4.45 18.56
C ILE A 21 15.98 -4.96 20.01
N GLY A 22 16.13 -6.27 20.16
CA GLY A 22 16.35 -6.95 21.44
C GLY A 22 15.77 -8.36 21.39
N HIS A 23 16.46 -9.33 21.99
CA HIS A 23 15.91 -10.67 22.22
C HIS A 23 14.78 -10.58 23.26
N SER A 24 13.66 -9.96 22.89
CA SER A 24 12.41 -10.32 23.56
C SER A 24 12.17 -11.78 23.16
N PRO A 25 11.91 -12.70 24.11
CA PRO A 25 11.40 -14.01 23.75
C PRO A 25 10.10 -13.71 23.01
N ALA A 26 10.17 -13.76 21.67
CA ALA A 26 9.09 -13.36 20.79
C ALA A 26 7.79 -13.91 21.37
N LEU A 27 6.88 -12.99 21.69
CA LEU A 27 5.60 -13.26 22.33
C LEU A 27 5.05 -14.61 21.83
N ALA A 28 4.64 -15.48 22.75
CA ALA A 28 4.19 -16.83 22.39
C ALA A 28 3.18 -16.74 21.23
N HIS A 29 3.33 -17.59 20.19
CA HIS A 29 2.50 -17.60 18.97
C HIS A 29 1.01 -17.24 19.15
N PRO A 30 0.32 -17.59 20.26
CA PRO A 30 -1.05 -17.13 20.52
C PRO A 30 -1.25 -15.62 20.71
N ILE A 31 -0.30 -14.90 21.33
CA ILE A 31 -0.42 -13.46 21.61
C ILE A 31 -0.27 -12.65 20.31
N ASP A 32 0.68 -13.03 19.45
CA ASP A 32 0.86 -12.41 18.14
C ASP A 32 -0.38 -12.57 17.26
N ALA A 33 -0.98 -13.77 17.27
CA ALA A 33 -2.22 -14.01 16.53
C ALA A 33 -3.37 -13.11 17.02
N GLN A 34 -3.50 -12.89 18.33
CA GLN A 34 -4.51 -11.98 18.86
C GLN A 34 -4.23 -10.52 18.45
N LEU A 35 -2.97 -10.07 18.49
CA LEU A 35 -2.58 -8.73 18.05
C LEU A 35 -2.89 -8.50 16.56
N LEU A 36 -2.67 -9.51 15.70
CA LEU A 36 -3.04 -9.46 14.29
C LEU A 36 -4.56 -9.42 14.09
N ILE A 37 -5.33 -10.18 14.88
CA ILE A 37 -6.80 -10.11 14.85
C ILE A 37 -7.29 -8.70 15.23
N ASP A 38 -6.72 -8.12 16.29
CA ASP A 38 -7.06 -6.76 16.72
C ASP A 38 -6.67 -5.72 15.65
N MET A 39 -5.51 -5.92 15.01
CA MET A 39 -5.07 -5.12 13.87
C MET A 39 -6.08 -5.19 12.70
N TRP A 40 -6.60 -6.37 12.37
CA TRP A 40 -7.62 -6.52 11.33
C TRP A 40 -8.92 -5.79 11.66
N ASN A 41 -9.33 -5.81 12.93
CA ASN A 41 -10.49 -5.05 13.39
C ASN A 41 -10.28 -3.54 13.18
N VAL A 42 -9.09 -3.03 13.52
CA VAL A 42 -8.73 -1.61 13.27
C VAL A 42 -8.69 -1.29 11.78
N LYS A 43 -8.08 -2.14 10.92
CA LYS A 43 -8.10 -1.99 9.45
C LYS A 43 -9.54 -1.87 8.95
N ARG A 44 -10.42 -2.78 9.38
CA ARG A 44 -11.84 -2.80 8.99
C ARG A 44 -12.58 -1.54 9.43
N SER A 45 -12.42 -1.14 10.69
CA SER A 45 -13.03 0.09 11.21
C SER A 45 -12.53 1.30 10.43
N LEU A 46 -11.22 1.42 10.17
CA LEU A 46 -10.68 2.53 9.39
C LEU A 46 -11.22 2.54 7.95
N ALA A 47 -11.26 1.38 7.29
CA ALA A 47 -11.80 1.24 5.94
C ALA A 47 -13.28 1.65 5.85
N SER A 48 -14.08 1.31 6.87
CA SER A 48 -15.50 1.68 6.94
C SER A 48 -15.76 3.19 7.00
N THR A 49 -14.74 3.98 7.35
CA THR A 49 -14.83 5.46 7.34
C THR A 49 -14.62 6.09 5.95
N GLY A 50 -14.56 5.28 4.90
CA GLY A 50 -14.39 5.70 3.52
C GLY A 50 -12.93 5.74 3.07
N LEU A 51 -12.69 5.11 1.93
CA LEU A 51 -11.41 5.02 1.23
C LEU A 51 -11.48 5.50 -0.23
N PHE A 52 -12.61 6.09 -0.64
CA PHE A 52 -12.85 6.55 -1.99
C PHE A 52 -13.08 8.05 -2.00
N LEU A 53 -12.62 8.70 -3.06
CA LEU A 53 -12.96 10.07 -3.41
C LEU A 53 -13.64 10.04 -4.76
N GLU A 54 -14.81 10.65 -4.84
CA GLU A 54 -15.57 10.73 -6.09
C GLU A 54 -14.77 11.48 -7.18
N GLN A 55 -14.03 12.51 -6.78
CA GLN A 55 -13.23 13.31 -7.70
C GLN A 55 -12.10 12.50 -8.34
N GLU A 56 -11.50 11.55 -7.62
CA GLU A 56 -10.51 10.63 -8.20
C GLU A 56 -11.14 9.67 -9.20
N SER A 57 -12.37 9.21 -8.96
CA SER A 57 -13.11 8.37 -9.90
C SER A 57 -13.56 9.13 -11.15
N ASN A 58 -13.92 10.40 -10.98
CA ASN A 58 -14.39 11.27 -12.06
C ASN A 58 -13.23 12.02 -12.76
N HIS A 59 -11.97 11.75 -12.39
CA HIS A 59 -10.78 12.41 -12.93
C HIS A 59 -10.81 13.94 -12.81
N THR A 60 -11.21 14.43 -11.64
CA THR A 60 -11.33 15.85 -11.29
C THR A 60 -10.50 16.19 -10.05
N LEU A 61 -10.32 17.48 -9.77
CA LEU A 61 -9.54 17.96 -8.63
C LEU A 61 -10.31 17.74 -7.30
N PRO A 62 -9.78 16.94 -6.35
CA PRO A 62 -10.34 16.84 -5.00
C PRO A 62 -9.91 18.02 -4.12
N SER A 63 -10.58 18.20 -2.97
CA SER A 63 -10.05 19.03 -1.90
C SER A 63 -8.73 18.44 -1.40
N TRP A 64 -7.69 19.28 -1.25
CA TRP A 64 -6.39 18.86 -0.72
C TRP A 64 -6.51 18.14 0.62
N LYS A 65 -7.33 18.68 1.53
CA LYS A 65 -7.51 18.11 2.88
C LYS A 65 -8.18 16.74 2.85
N GLU A 66 -9.23 16.59 2.05
CA GLU A 66 -9.93 15.30 1.91
C GLU A 66 -9.03 14.26 1.24
N TRP A 67 -8.32 14.67 0.19
CA TRP A 67 -7.32 13.86 -0.49
C TRP A 67 -6.20 13.39 0.43
N ALA A 68 -5.63 14.30 1.22
CA ALA A 68 -4.58 13.96 2.17
C ALA A 68 -5.06 12.94 3.21
N VAL A 69 -6.27 13.13 3.75
CA VAL A 69 -6.86 12.21 4.74
C VAL A 69 -7.13 10.85 4.14
N VAL A 70 -7.77 10.75 2.97
CA VAL A 70 -8.06 9.46 2.33
C VAL A 70 -6.78 8.75 1.89
N SER A 71 -5.82 9.49 1.33
CA SER A 71 -4.50 8.95 0.97
C SER A 71 -3.75 8.42 2.19
N ALA A 72 -3.79 9.13 3.32
CA ALA A 72 -3.21 8.69 4.58
C ALA A 72 -3.89 7.42 5.12
N LYS A 73 -5.22 7.28 4.99
CA LYS A 73 -5.94 6.04 5.35
C LYS A 73 -5.47 4.86 4.49
N ARG A 74 -5.43 5.03 3.17
CA ARG A 74 -4.98 3.98 2.24
C ARG A 74 -3.55 3.53 2.56
N ARG A 75 -2.63 4.47 2.74
CA ARG A 75 -1.23 4.20 3.13
C ARG A 75 -1.13 3.48 4.48
N THR A 76 -1.93 3.88 5.47
CA THR A 76 -1.98 3.19 6.78
C THR A 76 -2.47 1.74 6.64
N ILE A 77 -3.54 1.50 5.88
CA ILE A 77 -4.08 0.14 5.66
C ILE A 77 -3.08 -0.74 4.92
N LEU A 78 -2.44 -0.20 3.88
CA LEU A 78 -1.37 -0.88 3.13
C LEU A 78 -0.16 -1.16 4.02
N GLY A 79 0.25 -0.24 4.89
CA GLY A 79 1.33 -0.46 5.84
C GLY A 79 1.02 -1.55 6.87
N LEU A 80 -0.22 -1.60 7.38
CA LEU A 80 -0.68 -2.68 8.27
C LEU A 80 -0.71 -4.03 7.55
N HIS A 81 -1.03 -4.04 6.25
CA HIS A 81 -0.94 -5.25 5.44
C HIS A 81 0.50 -5.70 5.23
N HIS A 82 1.40 -4.79 4.88
CA HIS A 82 2.82 -5.06 4.73
C HIS A 82 3.45 -5.64 6.02
N LEU A 83 3.07 -5.11 7.18
CA LEU A 83 3.50 -5.63 8.48
C LEU A 83 3.08 -7.10 8.68
N GLU A 84 1.82 -7.42 8.37
CA GLU A 84 1.30 -8.78 8.41
C GLU A 84 2.02 -9.70 7.43
N TRP A 85 2.25 -9.23 6.21
CA TRP A 85 3.03 -9.95 5.20
C TRP A 85 4.44 -10.28 5.71
N ALA A 86 5.17 -9.30 6.23
CA ALA A 86 6.52 -9.47 6.76
C ALA A 86 6.56 -10.40 7.98
N TRP A 87 5.54 -10.33 8.84
CA TRP A 87 5.41 -11.22 10.00
C TRP A 87 5.15 -12.66 9.54
N SER A 88 4.23 -12.86 8.60
CA SER A 88 3.93 -14.17 8.04
C SER A 88 5.15 -14.80 7.38
N LEU A 89 5.91 -14.04 6.59
CA LEU A 89 7.17 -14.49 6.02
C LEU A 89 8.19 -14.92 7.07
N ARG A 90 8.37 -14.10 8.12
CA ARG A 90 9.32 -14.38 9.20
C ARG A 90 9.05 -15.69 9.93
N TYR A 91 7.78 -16.05 10.10
CA TYR A 91 7.35 -17.21 10.87
C TYR A 91 6.81 -18.38 10.02
N GLY A 92 6.85 -18.28 8.69
CA GLY A 92 6.41 -19.34 7.77
C GLY A 92 4.90 -19.53 7.71
N TYR A 93 4.11 -18.49 7.97
CA TYR A 93 2.65 -18.53 7.82
C TYR A 93 2.22 -18.22 6.38
N PRO A 94 1.01 -18.68 5.97
CA PRO A 94 0.44 -18.31 4.68
C PRO A 94 0.34 -16.79 4.53
N ILE A 95 0.82 -16.30 3.39
CA ILE A 95 0.68 -14.90 3.03
C ILE A 95 -0.73 -14.67 2.51
N LEU A 96 -1.44 -13.71 3.11
CA LEU A 96 -2.72 -13.25 2.58
C LEU A 96 -2.44 -12.21 1.49
N THR A 97 -2.97 -12.44 0.30
CA THR A 97 -2.90 -11.49 -0.80
C THR A 97 -4.11 -10.55 -0.73
N CYS A 98 -3.90 -9.27 -0.40
CA CYS A 98 -4.97 -8.27 -0.30
C CYS A 98 -5.51 -7.81 -1.67
N PHE A 99 -6.02 -8.75 -2.48
CA PHE A 99 -6.59 -8.47 -3.80
C PHE A 99 -7.78 -7.51 -3.75
N GLU A 100 -8.49 -7.44 -2.63
CA GLU A 100 -9.58 -6.48 -2.40
C GLU A 100 -9.13 -5.02 -2.50
N LEU A 101 -7.83 -4.75 -2.36
CA LEU A 101 -7.25 -3.43 -2.51
C LEU A 101 -7.00 -3.05 -3.98
N GLY A 102 -7.08 -4.01 -4.90
CA GLY A 102 -6.77 -3.85 -6.33
C GLY A 102 -7.42 -2.63 -7.00
N PRO A 103 -8.70 -2.30 -6.75
CA PRO A 103 -9.36 -1.14 -7.35
C PRO A 103 -8.86 0.23 -6.86
N PHE A 104 -8.16 0.29 -5.73
CA PHE A 104 -7.67 1.56 -5.19
C PHE A 104 -6.54 2.12 -6.04
N PRO A 105 -6.37 3.46 -6.09
CA PRO A 105 -5.16 4.03 -6.66
C PRO A 105 -3.95 3.54 -5.87
N ALA A 106 -2.86 3.27 -6.59
CA ALA A 106 -1.56 3.06 -6.00
C ALA A 106 -1.11 4.33 -5.23
N PRO A 107 -0.12 4.23 -4.32
CA PRO A 107 0.42 5.39 -3.63
C PRO A 107 0.70 6.55 -4.59
N ALA A 108 0.18 7.72 -4.24
CA ALA A 108 0.30 8.90 -5.08
C ALA A 108 1.76 9.34 -5.24
N ALA A 109 2.00 10.09 -6.32
CA ALA A 109 3.30 10.66 -6.65
C ALA A 109 3.93 11.40 -5.44
N ARG A 110 5.25 11.24 -5.27
CA ARG A 110 6.04 11.85 -4.20
C ARG A 110 5.78 13.36 -4.09
N HIS A 111 5.79 14.05 -5.23
CA HIS A 111 5.64 15.50 -5.28
C HIS A 111 4.23 15.97 -4.87
N LEU A 112 3.19 15.16 -5.04
CA LEU A 112 1.85 15.44 -4.52
C LEU A 112 1.76 15.13 -3.02
N TRP A 113 2.30 13.99 -2.59
CA TRP A 113 2.22 13.55 -1.19
C TRP A 113 3.00 14.45 -0.24
N GLN A 114 4.17 14.93 -0.66
CA GLN A 114 5.04 15.77 0.17
C GLN A 114 4.65 17.25 0.17
N ASN A 115 3.74 17.69 -0.72
CA ASN A 115 3.37 19.10 -0.79
C ASN A 115 2.28 19.45 0.25
N GLY A 116 2.70 20.19 1.28
CA GLY A 116 1.84 20.69 2.36
C GLY A 116 1.12 22.01 2.05
N HIS A 117 1.39 22.66 0.91
CA HIS A 117 0.81 23.93 0.53
C HIS A 117 -0.33 23.73 -0.46
N GLU A 118 -1.58 23.90 0.00
CA GLU A 118 -2.79 23.61 -0.77
C GLU A 118 -2.80 24.23 -2.18
N LYS A 119 -2.47 25.52 -2.31
CA LYS A 119 -2.46 26.19 -3.62
C LYS A 119 -1.43 25.62 -4.60
N GLU A 120 -0.26 25.26 -4.11
CA GLU A 120 0.79 24.65 -4.94
C GLU A 120 0.41 23.22 -5.30
N TRP A 121 -0.14 22.47 -4.34
CA TRP A 121 -0.65 21.13 -4.55
C TRP A 121 -1.76 21.11 -5.59
N GLU A 122 -2.69 22.08 -5.59
CA GLU A 122 -3.75 22.15 -6.60
C GLU A 122 -3.20 22.32 -8.03
N CYS A 123 -2.15 23.13 -8.18
CA CYS A 123 -1.47 23.29 -9.47
C CYS A 123 -0.82 21.98 -9.91
N LEU A 124 -0.04 21.35 -9.02
CA LEU A 124 0.60 20.06 -9.30
C LEU A 124 -0.41 18.96 -9.61
N TYR A 125 -1.53 18.90 -8.88
CA TYR A 125 -2.57 17.90 -9.10
C TYR A 125 -3.26 18.08 -10.46
N LYS A 126 -3.47 19.32 -10.91
CA LYS A 126 -3.99 19.58 -12.27
C LYS A 126 -3.02 19.11 -13.35
N ASP A 127 -1.73 19.29 -13.16
CA ASP A 127 -0.71 18.78 -14.08
C ASP A 127 -0.66 17.25 -14.07
N TRP A 128 -0.73 16.65 -12.88
CA TRP A 128 -0.83 15.21 -12.71
C TRP A 128 -2.08 14.61 -13.37
N LEU A 129 -3.25 15.26 -13.28
CA LEU A 129 -4.46 14.84 -14.00
C LEU A 129 -4.27 14.85 -15.52
N ARG A 130 -3.50 15.80 -16.07
CA ARG A 130 -3.20 15.84 -17.51
C ARG A 130 -2.27 14.72 -17.92
N GLN A 131 -1.26 14.41 -17.10
CA GLN A 131 -0.32 13.31 -17.32
C GLN A 131 -1.01 11.95 -17.22
N TRP A 132 -1.92 11.78 -16.26
CA TRP A 132 -2.69 10.57 -16.01
C TRP A 132 -4.07 10.59 -16.68
N ALA A 133 -4.17 11.04 -17.94
CA ALA A 133 -5.45 11.24 -18.63
C ALA A 133 -6.36 10.00 -18.68
N ASP A 134 -5.78 8.79 -18.73
CA ASP A 134 -6.51 7.52 -18.73
C ASP A 134 -6.79 6.97 -17.32
N GLY A 135 -6.66 7.82 -16.31
CA GLY A 135 -6.87 7.49 -14.91
C GLY A 135 -5.60 7.01 -14.20
N SER A 136 -5.65 7.17 -12.88
CA SER A 136 -4.54 6.86 -11.98
C SER A 136 -4.11 5.40 -12.02
N TYR A 137 -2.81 5.17 -11.79
CA TYR A 137 -2.27 3.84 -11.59
C TYR A 137 -2.95 3.16 -10.39
N LYS A 138 -3.34 1.89 -10.54
CA LYS A 138 -4.09 1.11 -9.54
C LYS A 138 -3.20 0.11 -8.81
N MET A 139 -3.58 -0.22 -7.58
CA MET A 139 -2.94 -1.30 -6.83
C MET A 139 -2.92 -2.62 -7.61
N ALA A 140 -3.98 -2.93 -8.37
CA ALA A 140 -4.02 -4.14 -9.19
C ALA A 140 -2.97 -4.18 -10.31
N GLU A 141 -2.49 -3.01 -10.76
CA GLU A 141 -1.43 -2.91 -11.77
C GLU A 141 -0.07 -3.29 -11.17
N LEU A 142 0.19 -2.99 -9.88
CA LEU A 142 1.43 -3.39 -9.19
C LEU A 142 1.65 -4.91 -9.19
N PHE A 143 0.58 -5.70 -8.98
CA PHE A 143 0.64 -7.17 -9.04
C PHE A 143 0.99 -7.72 -10.43
N ARG A 144 1.01 -6.88 -11.47
CA ARG A 144 1.22 -7.28 -12.87
C ARG A 144 2.51 -6.76 -13.47
N VAL A 145 3.29 -5.98 -12.71
CA VAL A 145 4.57 -5.39 -13.14
C VAL A 145 5.52 -6.44 -13.73
N ASN A 146 5.44 -7.70 -13.30
CA ASN A 146 6.28 -8.81 -13.78
C ASN A 146 5.49 -9.94 -14.50
N ALA A 147 4.23 -9.72 -14.87
CA ALA A 147 3.39 -10.79 -15.40
C ALA A 147 3.72 -11.19 -16.86
N SER A 148 4.32 -10.31 -17.66
CA SER A 148 4.65 -10.58 -19.06
C SER A 148 6.12 -10.98 -19.23
N LYS A 149 6.40 -12.29 -19.28
CA LYS A 149 7.73 -12.84 -19.63
C LYS A 149 8.13 -12.65 -21.11
N GLU A 150 7.35 -11.94 -21.91
CA GLU A 150 7.66 -11.71 -23.33
C GLU A 150 8.69 -10.59 -23.54
N SER A 151 8.89 -9.72 -22.53
CA SER A 151 9.83 -8.60 -22.55
C SER A 151 10.26 -8.27 -21.12
N ASP A 152 11.57 -8.09 -20.89
CA ASP A 152 12.11 -7.61 -19.60
C ASP A 152 11.80 -6.12 -19.35
N ALA A 153 11.22 -5.41 -20.33
CA ALA A 153 10.81 -4.01 -20.19
C ALA A 153 9.48 -3.89 -19.42
N LEU A 154 9.43 -2.92 -18.51
CA LEU A 154 8.23 -2.50 -17.80
C LEU A 154 7.22 -1.90 -18.78
N ASP A 155 5.92 -2.04 -18.48
CA ASP A 155 4.91 -1.33 -19.28
C ASP A 155 5.00 0.20 -19.01
N PRO A 156 4.66 1.05 -20.00
CA PRO A 156 4.83 2.50 -19.87
C PRO A 156 4.10 3.13 -18.67
N ARG A 157 2.98 2.55 -18.21
CA ARG A 157 2.24 3.09 -17.06
C ARG A 157 2.96 2.75 -15.76
N SER A 158 3.49 1.54 -15.64
CA SER A 158 4.34 1.13 -14.52
C SER A 158 5.62 1.96 -14.45
N GLU A 159 6.27 2.21 -15.60
CA GLU A 159 7.44 3.10 -15.68
C GLU A 159 7.09 4.52 -15.21
N LEU A 160 5.97 5.07 -15.70
CA LEU A 160 5.50 6.40 -15.33
C LEU A 160 5.22 6.51 -13.83
N TRP A 161 4.52 5.53 -13.25
CA TRP A 161 4.24 5.51 -11.82
C TRP A 161 5.52 5.38 -10.98
N LEU A 162 6.44 4.49 -11.38
CA LEU A 162 7.72 4.29 -10.70
C LEU A 162 8.60 5.54 -10.71
N ALA A 163 8.60 6.30 -11.82
CA ALA A 163 9.34 7.55 -11.92
C ALA A 163 8.88 8.60 -10.88
N GLU A 164 7.63 8.52 -10.43
CA GLU A 164 7.03 9.45 -9.48
C GLU A 164 6.86 8.87 -8.06
N ALA A 165 7.08 7.57 -7.88
CA ALA A 165 6.86 6.88 -6.62
C ALA A 165 7.74 7.43 -5.49
N ASP A 166 7.16 7.48 -4.29
CA ASP A 166 7.92 7.74 -3.07
C ASP A 166 8.44 6.44 -2.44
N GLU A 167 9.09 6.56 -1.29
CA GLU A 167 9.71 5.43 -0.58
C GLU A 167 8.68 4.38 -0.19
N PHE A 168 7.44 4.80 0.13
CA PHE A 168 6.34 3.90 0.45
C PHE A 168 5.84 3.15 -0.78
N GLY A 169 5.69 3.84 -1.92
CA GLY A 169 5.37 3.20 -3.20
C GLY A 169 6.43 2.17 -3.61
N MET A 170 7.72 2.54 -3.52
CA MET A 170 8.82 1.63 -3.85
C MET A 170 8.86 0.38 -2.97
N MET A 171 8.53 0.53 -1.67
CA MET A 171 8.40 -0.62 -0.75
C MET A 171 7.32 -1.61 -1.22
N LEU A 172 6.14 -1.12 -1.62
CA LEU A 172 5.06 -1.98 -2.10
C LEU A 172 5.42 -2.70 -3.42
N MET A 173 6.10 -2.01 -4.34
CA MET A 173 6.56 -2.65 -5.58
C MET A 173 7.55 -3.79 -5.29
N ALA A 174 8.46 -3.61 -4.33
CA ALA A 174 9.42 -4.64 -3.95
C ALA A 174 8.74 -5.88 -3.32
N GLU A 175 7.69 -5.68 -2.51
CA GLU A 175 6.86 -6.76 -1.96
C GLU A 175 6.19 -7.58 -3.07
N ASP A 176 5.56 -6.92 -4.04
CA ASP A 176 4.84 -7.61 -5.12
C ASP A 176 5.78 -8.44 -6.02
N MET A 177 7.00 -7.94 -6.26
CA MET A 177 8.03 -8.70 -6.97
C MET A 177 8.40 -10.00 -6.25
N PHE A 178 8.48 -9.97 -4.92
CA PHE A 178 8.76 -11.16 -4.11
C PHE A 178 7.64 -12.20 -4.21
N LEU A 179 6.38 -11.76 -4.10
CA LEU A 179 5.23 -12.65 -4.22
C LEU A 179 5.18 -13.35 -5.58
N TYR A 180 5.44 -12.64 -6.68
CA TYR A 180 5.49 -13.26 -8.00
C TYR A 180 6.58 -14.34 -8.12
N ALA A 181 7.77 -14.10 -7.55
CA ALA A 181 8.86 -15.08 -7.54
C ALA A 181 8.50 -16.36 -6.77
N GLU A 182 7.89 -16.22 -5.59
CA GLU A 182 7.38 -17.35 -4.78
C GLU A 182 6.31 -18.16 -5.54
N PHE A 183 5.28 -17.49 -6.08
CA PHE A 183 4.20 -18.17 -6.80
C PHE A 183 4.68 -18.86 -8.09
N SER A 184 5.67 -18.30 -8.78
CA SER A 184 6.25 -18.94 -9.97
C SER A 184 7.13 -20.14 -9.62
N SER A 185 7.86 -20.10 -8.51
CA SER A 185 8.65 -21.22 -7.97
C SER A 185 7.75 -22.40 -7.54
N LEU A 186 6.63 -22.12 -6.86
CA LEU A 186 5.64 -23.13 -6.48
C LEU A 186 5.04 -23.85 -7.70
N LYS A 187 4.78 -23.14 -8.80
CA LYS A 187 4.30 -23.75 -10.06
C LYS A 187 5.34 -24.67 -10.73
N LEU A 188 6.63 -24.38 -10.58
CA LEU A 188 7.72 -25.21 -11.12
C LEU A 188 7.98 -26.49 -10.31
N THR A 189 7.55 -26.54 -9.05
CA THR A 189 7.78 -27.69 -8.16
C THR A 189 6.64 -28.73 -8.22
N MET A 190 5.49 -28.37 -8.80
CA MET A 190 4.34 -29.26 -8.99
C MET A 190 4.25 -29.86 -10.41
N MET A 191 5.35 -29.79 -11.19
CA MET A 191 5.47 -30.31 -12.55
C MET A 191 6.64 -31.30 -12.63
#